data_AF-A0A1D1W501-F1
#
_entry.id   AF-A0A1D1W501-F1
#
_cell.length_a   1.000
_cell.length_b   1.000
_cell.length_c   1.000
_cell.angle_alpha   90.00
_cell.angle_beta   90.00
_cell.angle_gamma   90.00
#
_symmetry.space_group_name_H-M   'P 1'
#
loop_
_entity.id
_entity.type
_entity.pdbx_description
1 polymer ?
#
loop_
_entity_poly.entity_id
_entity_poly.type
_entity_poly.pdbx_seq_one_letter_code
_entity_poly.pdbx_strand_id
1 'polypeptide(L)'
;MATHYSCYFPKVVAFVCGLAVLVLLLIALASSTWLDSEGFQQGLWFYCVRQGFEGPLPPLIPERVGCHTEPYKVYILVTGALCAAALLLDFMATFLLGIALCMKKIDRKIKLYKMAKSLFFIALLSAVSGLTLFAVQFSLEYRQWGRRSFEFGWAFGMAWGAVVFLFGTLLLLCCDQETDNVYYAAKSSLDDS
;
A
#
# COMPACT_ATOMS: atom_id res chain seq x y z
N MET A 1 1.08 -37.61 4.86
CA MET A 1 1.96 -36.69 5.62
C MET A 1 2.30 -35.39 4.88
N ALA A 2 2.14 -35.32 3.54
CA ALA A 2 2.41 -34.11 2.74
C ALA A 2 1.31 -33.02 2.78
N THR A 3 0.09 -33.34 3.23
CA THR A 3 -1.06 -32.42 3.19
C THR A 3 -1.06 -31.34 4.29
N HIS A 4 -0.33 -31.54 5.39
CA HIS A 4 -0.32 -30.58 6.51
C HIS A 4 0.59 -29.37 6.29
N TYR A 5 1.65 -29.50 5.48
CA TYR A 5 2.58 -28.40 5.20
C TYR A 5 2.05 -27.42 4.12
N SER A 6 1.23 -27.92 3.19
CA SER A 6 0.70 -27.12 2.08
C SER A 6 -0.29 -26.02 2.51
N CYS A 7 -1.01 -26.20 3.62
CA CYS A 7 -2.02 -25.24 4.08
C CYS A 7 -1.48 -24.18 5.06
N TYR A 8 -0.28 -24.39 5.62
CA TYR A 8 0.35 -23.42 6.54
C TYR A 8 1.22 -22.38 5.81
N PHE A 9 1.86 -22.80 4.72
CA PHE A 9 2.72 -21.96 3.89
C PHE A 9 2.05 -20.68 3.37
N PRO A 10 0.83 -20.71 2.75
CA PRO A 10 0.22 -19.50 2.19
C PRO A 10 -0.08 -18.44 3.26
N LYS A 11 -0.44 -18.86 4.48
CA LYS A 11 -0.76 -17.96 5.58
C LYS A 11 0.48 -17.24 6.13
N VAL A 12 1.63 -17.93 6.18
CA VAL A 12 2.91 -17.32 6.59
C VAL A 12 3.41 -16.35 5.52
N VAL A 13 3.30 -16.73 4.24
CA VAL A 13 3.66 -15.83 3.12
C VAL A 13 2.79 -14.57 3.16
N ALA A 14 1.48 -14.70 3.35
CA ALA A 14 0.57 -13.56 3.50
C ALA A 14 0.98 -12.63 4.66
N PHE A 15 1.41 -13.19 5.80
CA PHE A 15 1.91 -12.40 6.92
C PHE A 15 3.22 -11.64 6.60
N VAL A 16 4.17 -12.30 5.93
CA VAL A 16 5.42 -11.66 5.50
C VAL A 16 5.16 -10.57 4.46
N CYS A 17 4.23 -10.81 3.52
CA CYS A 17 3.82 -9.80 2.56
C CYS A 17 3.18 -8.58 3.24
N GLY A 18 2.31 -8.77 4.25
CA GLY A 18 1.78 -7.67 5.06
C GLY A 18 2.87 -6.87 5.77
N LEU A 19 3.88 -7.53 6.35
CA LEU A 19 5.03 -6.82 6.93
C LEU A 19 5.83 -6.02 5.89
N ALA A 20 6.01 -6.56 4.68
CA ALA A 20 6.68 -5.85 3.60
C ALA A 20 5.89 -4.60 3.18
N VAL A 21 4.55 -4.68 3.12
CA VAL A 21 3.67 -3.53 2.85
C VAL A 21 3.88 -2.42 3.87
N LEU A 22 3.92 -2.76 5.17
CA LEU A 22 4.17 -1.76 6.22
C LEU A 22 5.47 -1.00 5.98
N VAL A 23 6.55 -1.72 5.67
CA VAL A 23 7.86 -1.10 5.41
C VAL A 23 7.81 -0.24 4.16
N LEU A 24 7.22 -0.73 3.07
CA LEU A 24 7.14 -0.01 1.80
C LEU A 24 6.28 1.27 1.92
N LEU A 25 5.12 1.21 2.56
CA LEU A 25 4.26 2.38 2.79
C LEU A 25 4.90 3.38 3.75
N LEU A 26 5.60 2.92 4.79
CA LEU A 26 6.30 3.80 5.73
C LEU A 26 7.43 4.56 5.03
N ILE A 27 8.25 3.86 4.23
CA ILE A 27 9.31 4.47 3.43
C ILE A 27 8.71 5.45 2.42
N ALA A 28 7.63 5.08 1.74
CA ALA A 28 6.96 5.97 0.79
C ALA A 28 6.46 7.25 1.50
N LEU A 29 5.76 7.14 2.62
CA LEU A 29 5.25 8.29 3.38
C LEU A 29 6.36 9.19 3.94
N ALA A 30 7.49 8.61 4.35
CA ALA A 30 8.62 9.35 4.89
C ALA A 30 9.48 10.00 3.80
N SER A 31 9.48 9.46 2.58
CA SER A 31 10.35 9.92 1.51
C SER A 31 9.86 11.22 0.86
N SER A 32 10.82 12.09 0.52
CA SER A 32 10.60 13.32 -0.23
C SER A 32 10.78 13.17 -1.74
N THR A 33 10.88 11.92 -2.25
CA THR A 33 11.17 11.62 -3.66
C THR A 33 10.02 10.88 -4.34
N TRP A 34 8.80 11.39 -4.19
CA TRP A 34 7.63 10.91 -4.95
C TRP A 34 7.67 11.35 -6.41
N LEU A 35 8.37 12.45 -6.62
CA LEU A 35 8.42 13.24 -7.83
C LEU A 35 9.88 13.66 -7.99
N ASP A 36 10.47 13.37 -9.15
CA ASP A 36 11.86 13.70 -9.43
C ASP A 36 11.99 14.43 -10.76
N SER A 37 12.81 15.48 -10.76
CA SER A 37 13.15 16.30 -11.90
C SER A 37 14.55 16.86 -11.67
N GLU A 38 15.24 17.28 -12.73
CA GLU A 38 16.63 17.75 -12.68
C GLU A 38 16.82 18.94 -11.73
N GLY A 39 17.08 18.63 -10.44
CA GLY A 39 17.26 19.59 -9.35
C GLY A 39 16.01 19.92 -8.52
N PHE A 40 14.86 19.29 -8.77
CA PHE A 40 13.65 19.44 -7.95
C PHE A 40 13.08 18.08 -7.53
N GLN A 41 12.94 17.89 -6.22
CA GLN A 41 12.35 16.69 -5.64
C GLN A 41 11.14 17.07 -4.80
N GLN A 42 10.06 16.33 -4.96
CA GLN A 42 8.84 16.59 -4.20
C GLN A 42 8.32 15.30 -3.57
N GLY A 43 8.02 15.39 -2.28
CA GLY A 43 7.30 14.39 -1.53
C GLY A 43 5.87 14.81 -1.26
N LEU A 44 5.24 14.07 -0.36
CA LEU A 44 3.88 14.38 0.10
C LEU A 44 3.82 15.55 1.09
N TRP A 45 4.90 15.75 1.86
CA TRP A 45 4.93 16.71 2.98
C TRP A 45 5.91 17.86 2.74
N PHE A 46 7.00 17.58 2.03
CA PHE A 46 8.10 18.50 1.79
C PHE A 46 8.55 18.40 0.34
N TYR A 47 9.06 19.51 -0.18
CA TYR A 47 9.80 19.55 -1.44
C TYR A 47 11.20 20.10 -1.19
N CYS A 48 12.15 19.72 -2.03
CA CYS A 48 13.54 20.12 -1.95
C CYS A 48 14.03 20.59 -3.31
N VAL A 49 14.69 21.75 -3.32
CA VAL A 49 15.29 22.36 -4.51
C VAL A 49 16.81 22.35 -4.37
N ARG A 50 17.51 21.75 -5.33
CA ARG A 50 18.98 21.74 -5.38
C ARG A 50 19.52 22.99 -6.07
N GLN A 51 20.78 23.32 -5.78
CA GLN A 51 21.50 24.40 -6.46
C GLN A 51 21.72 24.04 -7.95
N GLY A 52 21.53 25.02 -8.84
CA GLY A 52 21.73 24.83 -10.28
C GLY A 52 20.51 24.26 -11.03
N PHE A 53 19.29 24.55 -10.57
CA PHE A 53 18.05 24.09 -11.20
C PHE A 53 17.83 24.74 -12.59
N GLU A 54 17.72 23.92 -13.63
CA GLU A 54 17.48 24.38 -15.00
C GLU A 54 15.98 24.24 -15.36
N GLY A 55 15.18 25.26 -15.04
CA GLY A 55 13.84 25.47 -15.63
C GLY A 55 12.79 26.06 -14.67
N PRO A 56 11.55 26.32 -15.14
CA PRO A 56 10.54 27.04 -14.35
C PRO A 56 9.90 26.17 -13.27
N LEU A 57 10.10 26.49 -11.99
CA LEU A 57 9.46 25.77 -10.88
C LEU A 57 7.92 25.73 -11.05
N PRO A 58 7.23 24.77 -10.42
CA PRO A 58 5.78 24.79 -10.34
C PRO A 58 5.27 26.19 -9.93
N PRO A 59 4.23 26.71 -10.59
CA PRO A 59 3.64 27.99 -10.21
C PRO A 59 3.22 27.95 -8.73
N LEU A 60 3.43 29.08 -8.02
CA LEU A 60 3.36 29.26 -6.55
C LEU A 60 4.61 28.90 -5.72
N ILE A 61 5.60 28.18 -6.24
CA ILE A 61 6.78 27.83 -5.44
C ILE A 61 7.89 28.89 -5.61
N PRO A 62 8.35 29.54 -4.53
CA PRO A 62 9.46 30.50 -4.62
C PRO A 62 10.78 29.79 -4.94
N GLU A 63 11.62 30.41 -5.77
CA GLU A 63 12.99 29.98 -6.10
C GLU A 63 13.93 30.11 -4.90
N ARG A 64 13.76 29.24 -3.90
CA ARG A 64 14.70 29.11 -2.78
C ARG A 64 15.29 27.71 -2.75
N VAL A 65 16.62 27.67 -2.64
CA VAL A 65 17.38 26.43 -2.45
C VAL A 65 17.17 25.90 -1.04
N GLY A 66 17.04 24.58 -0.92
CA GLY A 66 16.77 23.91 0.35
C GLY A 66 15.46 23.13 0.35
N CYS A 67 15.14 22.54 1.50
CA CYS A 67 13.91 21.80 1.72
C CYS A 67 12.89 22.66 2.45
N HIS A 68 11.67 22.71 1.90
CA HIS A 68 10.58 23.53 2.39
C HIS A 68 9.30 22.70 2.47
N THR A 69 8.34 23.17 3.27
CA THR A 69 7.03 22.53 3.41
C THR A 69 6.19 22.78 2.16
N GLU A 70 5.56 21.73 1.63
CA GLU A 70 4.71 21.82 0.45
C GLU A 70 3.56 22.82 0.69
N PRO A 71 3.30 23.76 -0.25
CA PRO A 71 2.12 24.61 -0.17
C PRO A 71 0.84 23.77 -0.13
N TYR A 72 -0.19 24.30 0.54
CA TYR A 72 -1.45 23.57 0.72
C TYR A 72 -2.09 23.23 -0.62
N LYS A 73 -2.06 21.94 -0.98
CA LYS A 73 -2.79 21.36 -2.10
C LYS A 73 -3.68 20.24 -1.58
N VAL A 74 -4.98 20.36 -1.84
CA VAL A 74 -6.01 19.46 -1.32
C VAL A 74 -5.73 18.01 -1.73
N TYR A 75 -5.36 17.76 -2.99
CA TYR A 75 -5.13 16.39 -3.47
C TYR A 75 -3.90 15.73 -2.83
N ILE A 76 -2.81 16.49 -2.58
CA ILE A 76 -1.61 15.96 -1.91
C ILE A 76 -1.95 15.55 -0.47
N LEU A 77 -2.67 16.40 0.25
CA LEU A 77 -3.11 16.11 1.62
C LEU A 77 -4.04 14.89 1.66
N VAL A 78 -5.00 14.79 0.74
CA VAL A 78 -5.92 13.65 0.64
C VAL A 78 -5.16 12.37 0.31
N THR A 79 -4.22 12.40 -0.64
CA THR A 79 -3.35 11.26 -0.93
C THR A 79 -2.56 10.82 0.31
N GLY A 80 -1.97 11.76 1.05
CA GLY A 80 -1.26 11.45 2.29
C GLY A 80 -2.14 10.86 3.37
N ALA A 81 -3.35 11.38 3.55
CA ALA A 81 -4.32 10.83 4.47
C ALA A 81 -4.75 9.41 4.08
N LEU A 82 -4.99 9.14 2.79
CA LEU A 82 -5.36 7.82 2.28
C LEU A 82 -4.23 6.80 2.44
N CYS A 83 -2.99 7.17 2.12
CA CYS A 83 -1.83 6.30 2.30
C CYS A 83 -1.52 6.04 3.78
N ALA A 84 -1.68 7.04 4.65
CA ALA A 84 -1.53 6.86 6.10
C ALA A 84 -2.64 5.97 6.67
N ALA A 85 -3.89 6.14 6.23
CA ALA A 85 -4.99 5.27 6.60
C ALA A 85 -4.75 3.83 6.14
N ALA A 86 -4.25 3.63 4.91
CA ALA A 86 -3.88 2.32 4.39
C ALA A 86 -2.82 1.64 5.29
N LEU A 87 -1.77 2.37 5.68
CA LEU A 87 -0.72 1.87 6.57
C LEU A 87 -1.26 1.48 7.95
N LEU A 88 -2.15 2.28 8.54
CA LEU A 88 -2.77 1.96 9.83
C LEU A 88 -3.68 0.73 9.75
N LEU A 89 -4.48 0.64 8.69
CA LEU A 89 -5.36 -0.52 8.46
C LEU A 89 -4.56 -1.79 8.21
N ASP A 90 -3.48 -1.71 7.43
CA ASP A 90 -2.56 -2.82 7.16
C ASP A 90 -1.83 -3.28 8.44
N PHE A 91 -1.42 -2.33 9.31
CA PHE A 91 -0.82 -2.65 10.59
C PHE A 91 -1.77 -3.43 11.49
N MET A 92 -3.01 -2.95 11.61
CA MET A 92 -4.06 -3.62 12.37
C MET A 92 -4.38 -5.00 11.77
N ALA A 93 -4.48 -5.12 10.44
CA ALA A 93 -4.77 -6.37 9.75
C ALA A 93 -3.65 -7.40 9.95
N THR A 94 -2.38 -6.99 9.78
CA THR A 94 -1.20 -7.84 9.95
C THR A 94 -1.06 -8.30 11.40
N PHE A 95 -1.32 -7.43 12.37
CA PHE A 95 -1.33 -7.81 13.78
C PHE A 95 -2.43 -8.83 14.11
N LEU A 96 -3.66 -8.61 13.61
CA LEU A 96 -4.76 -9.57 13.76
C LEU A 96 -4.46 -10.91 13.09
N LEU A 97 -3.83 -10.89 11.91
CA LEU A 97 -3.39 -12.09 11.20
C LEU A 97 -2.33 -12.86 12.00
N GLY A 98 -1.36 -12.15 12.59
CA GLY A 98 -0.35 -12.73 13.49
C GLY A 98 -0.97 -13.39 14.72
N ILE A 99 -1.91 -12.71 15.39
CA ILE A 99 -2.67 -13.30 16.51
C ILE A 99 -3.43 -14.55 16.03
N ALA A 100 -4.11 -14.47 14.88
CA ALA A 100 -4.90 -15.57 14.35
C ALA A 100 -4.05 -16.81 14.00
N LEU A 101 -2.78 -16.63 13.66
CA LEU A 101 -1.82 -17.73 13.46
C LEU A 101 -1.47 -18.43 14.78
N CYS A 102 -1.33 -17.69 15.88
CA CYS A 102 -0.98 -18.23 17.20
C CYS A 102 -2.17 -18.84 17.97
N MET A 103 -3.41 -18.61 17.53
CA MET A 103 -4.61 -19.06 18.26
C MET A 103 -4.93 -20.54 18.07
N LYS A 104 -5.22 -21.23 19.19
CA LYS A 104 -5.65 -22.64 19.22
C LYS A 104 -7.17 -22.83 19.00
N LYS A 105 -8.01 -21.87 19.41
CA LYS A 105 -9.49 -21.98 19.32
C LYS A 105 -9.97 -21.66 17.90
N ILE A 106 -10.58 -22.64 17.22
CA ILE A 106 -10.99 -22.58 15.80
C ILE A 106 -12.03 -21.46 15.55
N ASP A 107 -13.06 -21.32 16.39
CA ASP A 107 -14.14 -20.33 16.16
C ASP A 107 -13.65 -18.89 16.16
N ARG A 108 -12.76 -18.55 17.10
CA ARG A 108 -12.18 -17.20 17.21
C ARG A 108 -11.16 -16.95 16.10
N LYS A 109 -10.39 -17.98 15.74
CA LYS A 109 -9.45 -17.94 14.62
C LYS A 109 -10.17 -17.52 13.34
N ILE A 110 -11.24 -18.23 12.97
CA ILE A 110 -12.03 -17.95 11.75
C ILE A 110 -12.56 -16.51 11.74
N LYS A 111 -13.06 -16.01 12.88
CA LYS A 111 -13.52 -14.62 13.00
C LYS A 111 -12.40 -13.61 12.77
N LEU A 112 -11.22 -13.82 13.35
CA LEU A 112 -10.06 -12.94 13.15
C LEU A 112 -9.58 -12.93 11.70
N TYR A 113 -9.50 -14.08 11.04
CA TYR A 113 -9.13 -14.13 9.61
C TYR A 113 -10.12 -13.36 8.74
N LYS A 114 -11.43 -13.48 8.99
CA LYS A 114 -12.47 -12.72 8.28
C LYS A 114 -12.31 -11.20 8.49
N MET A 115 -12.07 -10.77 9.73
CA MET A 115 -11.82 -9.35 10.02
C MET A 115 -10.54 -8.84 9.37
N ALA A 116 -9.44 -9.58 9.47
CA ALA A 116 -8.16 -9.22 8.85
C ALA A 116 -8.31 -9.07 7.32
N LYS A 117 -8.99 -10.02 6.67
CA LYS A 117 -9.29 -9.96 5.22
C LYS A 117 -10.05 -8.70 4.83
N SER A 118 -11.07 -8.33 5.61
CA SER A 118 -11.84 -7.11 5.38
C SER A 118 -10.98 -5.85 5.52
N LEU A 119 -10.08 -5.82 6.50
CA LEU A 119 -9.17 -4.69 6.70
C LEU A 119 -8.14 -4.57 5.57
N PHE A 120 -7.54 -5.68 5.12
CA PHE A 120 -6.66 -5.69 3.94
C PHE A 120 -7.37 -5.19 2.68
N PHE A 121 -8.64 -5.57 2.48
CA PHE A 121 -9.44 -5.09 1.35
C PHE A 121 -9.68 -3.58 1.40
N ILE A 122 -10.07 -3.03 2.56
CA ILE A 122 -10.28 -1.58 2.72
C ILE A 122 -8.94 -0.83 2.57
N ALA A 123 -7.85 -1.36 3.14
CA ALA A 123 -6.50 -0.79 2.98
C ALA A 123 -6.10 -0.72 1.50
N LEU A 124 -6.32 -1.79 0.74
CA LEU A 124 -6.04 -1.84 -0.70
C LEU A 124 -6.80 -0.75 -1.48
N LEU A 125 -8.12 -0.62 -1.25
CA LEU A 125 -8.92 0.41 -1.91
C LEU A 125 -8.44 1.84 -1.55
N SER A 126 -8.07 2.06 -0.28
CA SER A 126 -7.54 3.36 0.16
C SER A 126 -6.17 3.68 -0.47
N ALA A 127 -5.26 2.71 -0.56
CA ALA A 127 -3.95 2.91 -1.17
C ALA A 127 -4.05 3.17 -2.68
N VAL A 128 -4.85 2.37 -3.40
CA VAL A 128 -5.06 2.51 -4.84
C VAL A 128 -5.72 3.85 -5.16
N SER A 129 -6.76 4.24 -4.42
CA SER A 129 -7.41 5.54 -4.61
C SER A 129 -6.45 6.70 -4.35
N GLY A 130 -5.65 6.67 -3.27
CA GLY A 130 -4.66 7.71 -2.99
C GLY A 130 -3.62 7.87 -4.10
N LEU A 131 -3.09 6.77 -4.61
CA LEU A 131 -2.06 6.77 -5.65
C LEU A 131 -2.59 7.21 -7.02
N THR A 132 -3.79 6.75 -7.38
CA THR A 132 -4.43 7.15 -8.64
C THR A 132 -4.83 8.63 -8.62
N LEU A 133 -5.37 9.13 -7.49
CA LEU A 133 -5.68 10.55 -7.33
C LEU A 133 -4.44 11.41 -7.53
N PHE A 134 -3.32 11.02 -6.92
CA PHE A 134 -2.05 11.71 -7.08
C PHE A 134 -1.58 11.71 -8.54
N ALA A 135 -1.55 10.55 -9.20
CA ALA A 135 -1.11 10.43 -10.58
C ALA A 135 -1.98 11.25 -11.55
N VAL A 136 -3.30 11.21 -11.40
CA VAL A 136 -4.23 11.92 -12.28
C VAL A 136 -4.11 13.42 -12.09
N GLN A 137 -4.20 13.93 -10.86
CA GLN A 137 -4.12 15.38 -10.61
C GLN A 137 -2.77 15.94 -11.03
N PHE A 138 -1.69 15.22 -10.71
CA PHE A 138 -0.36 15.62 -11.12
C PHE A 138 -0.20 15.67 -12.65
N SER A 139 -0.78 14.72 -13.38
CA SER A 139 -0.73 14.71 -14.85
C SER A 139 -1.43 15.92 -15.49
N LEU A 140 -2.49 16.43 -14.84
CA LEU A 140 -3.23 17.61 -15.28
C LEU A 140 -2.44 18.90 -15.03
N GLU A 141 -1.84 19.03 -13.84
CA GLU A 141 -1.00 20.19 -13.51
C GLU A 141 0.26 20.23 -14.38
N TYR A 142 0.94 19.08 -14.56
CA TYR A 142 2.16 19.00 -15.35
C TYR A 142 1.97 19.50 -16.79
N ARG A 143 0.83 19.19 -17.42
CA ARG A 143 0.52 19.64 -18.78
C ARG A 143 0.48 21.17 -18.91
N GLN A 144 0.21 21.88 -17.81
CA GLN A 144 0.17 23.34 -17.78
C GLN A 144 1.55 23.98 -17.59
N TRP A 145 2.54 23.23 -17.08
CA TRP A 145 3.86 23.79 -16.75
C TRP A 145 4.81 23.88 -17.96
N GLY A 146 4.47 23.27 -19.09
CA GLY A 146 5.25 23.38 -20.32
C GLY A 146 6.67 22.79 -20.25
N ARG A 147 6.99 22.01 -19.21
CA ARG A 147 8.29 21.31 -19.07
C ARG A 147 8.31 20.03 -19.92
N ARG A 148 9.52 19.58 -20.27
CA ARG A 148 9.75 18.38 -21.12
C ARG A 148 10.09 17.10 -20.36
N SER A 149 10.57 17.18 -19.11
CA SER A 149 11.05 16.03 -18.36
C SER A 149 10.65 16.10 -16.89
N PHE A 150 9.71 15.24 -16.52
CA PHE A 150 9.37 14.98 -15.14
C PHE A 150 9.10 13.50 -14.99
N GLU A 151 9.64 12.91 -13.92
CA GLU A 151 9.59 11.47 -13.71
C GLU A 151 8.95 11.18 -12.35
N PHE A 152 8.15 10.12 -12.31
CA PHE A 152 7.68 9.60 -11.03
C PHE A 152 8.90 9.10 -10.25
N GLY A 153 9.09 9.66 -9.07
CA GLY A 153 10.21 9.33 -8.21
C GLY A 153 10.08 7.93 -7.62
N TRP A 154 11.18 7.46 -7.02
CA TRP A 154 11.27 6.13 -6.45
C TRP A 154 10.22 5.82 -5.37
N ALA A 155 9.85 6.81 -4.55
CA ALA A 155 8.89 6.61 -3.46
C ALA A 155 7.48 6.28 -3.99
N PHE A 156 7.10 6.87 -5.12
CA PHE A 156 5.83 6.55 -5.79
C PHE A 156 5.83 5.12 -6.31
N GLY A 157 6.96 4.65 -6.87
CA GLY A 157 7.14 3.25 -7.26
C GLY A 157 7.03 2.29 -6.07
N MET A 158 7.64 2.63 -4.93
CA MET A 158 7.54 1.85 -3.69
C MET A 158 6.10 1.73 -3.18
N ALA A 159 5.32 2.81 -3.26
CA ALA A 159 3.91 2.79 -2.87
C ALA A 159 3.05 1.89 -3.78
N TRP A 160 3.29 1.90 -5.09
CA TRP A 160 2.66 0.93 -6.01
C TRP A 160 3.11 -0.51 -5.75
N GLY A 161 4.39 -0.71 -5.42
CA GLY A 161 4.89 -2.01 -4.97
C GLY A 161 4.13 -2.52 -3.74
N ALA A 162 3.86 -1.64 -2.77
CA ALA A 162 3.05 -1.98 -1.60
C ALA A 162 1.62 -2.41 -1.98
N VAL A 163 0.98 -1.74 -2.95
CA VAL A 163 -0.34 -2.15 -3.48
C VAL A 163 -0.31 -3.56 -4.07
N VAL A 164 0.73 -3.92 -4.82
CA VAL A 164 0.89 -5.27 -5.39
C VAL A 164 1.02 -6.32 -4.29
N PHE A 165 1.83 -6.06 -3.26
CA PHE A 165 1.95 -6.96 -2.12
C PHE A 165 0.68 -7.05 -1.28
N LEU A 166 -0.07 -5.95 -1.11
CA LEU A 166 -1.39 -5.94 -0.47
C LEU A 166 -2.37 -6.83 -1.23
N PHE A 167 -2.42 -6.68 -2.55
CA PHE A 167 -3.27 -7.50 -3.40
C PHE A 167 -2.88 -8.98 -3.33
N GLY A 168 -1.58 -9.30 -3.37
CA GLY A 168 -1.09 -10.67 -3.18
C GLY A 168 -1.48 -11.27 -1.83
N THR A 169 -1.35 -10.49 -0.75
CA THR A 169 -1.78 -10.88 0.60
C THR A 169 -3.27 -11.21 0.64
N LEU A 170 -4.11 -10.36 0.04
CA LEU A 170 -5.54 -10.56 -0.03
C LEU A 170 -5.91 -11.81 -0.86
N LEU A 171 -5.27 -12.02 -2.01
CA LEU A 171 -5.48 -13.20 -2.84
C LEU A 171 -5.12 -14.49 -2.10
N LEU A 172 -3.97 -14.53 -1.42
CA LEU A 172 -3.55 -15.69 -0.63
C LEU A 172 -4.57 -16.03 0.46
N LEU A 173 -5.08 -15.01 1.17
CA LEU A 173 -6.12 -15.20 2.19
C LEU A 173 -7.48 -15.65 1.61
N CYS A 174 -7.84 -15.18 0.42
CA CYS A 174 -9.05 -15.62 -0.27
C CYS A 174 -8.94 -17.07 -0.76
N CYS A 175 -7.84 -17.45 -1.41
CA CYS A 175 -7.62 -18.80 -1.90
C CYS A 175 -7.60 -19.85 -0.77
N ASP A 176 -7.03 -19.49 0.38
CA ASP A 176 -7.03 -20.34 1.56
C ASP A 176 -8.44 -20.62 2.08
N GLN A 177 -9.31 -19.60 2.11
CA GLN A 177 -10.71 -19.75 2.52
C GLN A 177 -11.50 -20.66 1.58
N GLU A 178 -11.34 -20.49 0.26
CA GLU A 178 -12.01 -21.36 -0.72
C GLU A 178 -11.55 -22.80 -0.61
N THR A 179 -10.25 -23.00 -0.39
CA THR A 179 -9.66 -24.34 -0.19
C THR A 179 -10.29 -25.02 1.03
N ASP A 180 -10.35 -24.33 2.18
CA ASP A 180 -10.98 -24.86 3.39
C ASP A 180 -12.47 -25.21 3.15
N ASN A 181 -13.23 -24.35 2.47
CA ASN A 181 -14.65 -24.60 2.16
C ASN A 181 -14.86 -25.89 1.35
N VAL A 182 -14.02 -26.12 0.33
CA VAL A 182 -14.08 -27.32 -0.51
C VAL A 182 -13.78 -28.59 0.31
N TYR A 183 -12.80 -28.53 1.22
CA TYR A 183 -12.48 -29.67 2.10
C TYR A 183 -13.64 -30.04 3.02
N TYR A 184 -14.34 -29.05 3.61
CA TYR A 184 -15.50 -29.34 4.47
C TYR A 184 -16.68 -29.90 3.67
N ALA A 185 -16.94 -29.37 2.47
CA ALA A 185 -18.01 -29.87 1.61
C ALA A 185 -17.78 -31.32 1.15
N ALA A 186 -16.54 -31.67 0.77
CA ALA A 186 -16.17 -33.02 0.37
C ALA A 186 -16.29 -34.03 1.53
N LYS A 187 -16.01 -33.60 2.77
CA LYS A 187 -16.17 -34.44 3.95
C LYS A 187 -17.65 -34.75 4.25
N SER A 188 -18.53 -33.75 4.21
CA SER A 188 -19.96 -33.97 4.46
C SER A 188 -20.59 -34.95 3.47
N SER A 189 -20.20 -34.93 2.20
CA SER A 189 -20.73 -35.87 1.19
C SER A 189 -20.30 -37.32 1.39
N LEU A 190 -19.16 -37.56 2.05
CA LEU A 190 -18.66 -38.92 2.32
C LEU A 190 -19.33 -39.55 3.54
N ASP A 191 -19.77 -38.75 4.51
CA ASP A 191 -20.49 -39.24 5.69
C ASP A 191 -21.96 -39.64 5.37
N ASP A 192 -22.49 -39.21 4.21
CA ASP A 192 -23.86 -39.50 3.73
C ASP A 192 -23.96 -40.75 2.81
N SER A 193 -22.85 -41.44 2.49
CA SER A 193 -22.80 -42.65 1.62
C SER A 193 -22.46 -43.92 2.39
#